data_AF-A0A6V7KTJ7-F1
#
_entry.id   AF-A0A6V7KTJ7-F1
#
_cell.length_a   1.000
_cell.length_b   1.000
_cell.length_c   1.000
_cell.angle_alpha   90.00
_cell.angle_beta   90.00
_cell.angle_gamma   90.00
#
_symmetry.space_group_name_H-M   'P 1'
#
loop_
_entity.id
_entity.type
_entity.pdbx_description
1 polymer ?
#
loop_
_entity_poly.entity_id
_entity_poly.type
_entity_poly.pdbx_seq_one_letter_code
_entity_poly.pdbx_strand_id
1 'polypeptide(L)'
;VTDVADAMILKRLFTCLFNNGMIVVATSNRPPDDLYKSGLQRGNFLPFIQVLKDYCVIDTLDSGIDYRLRTGSEKEKTYFIKEHDADDAVDKVFKYLCSMENDIVRPRTLTIKGRNVKFQKTCGRVVDSTFEELCDR
;
A
#
# COMPACT_ATOMS: atom_id res chain seq x y z
N VAL A 1 3.77 -14.52 1.85
CA VAL A 1 4.15 -15.74 2.60
C VAL A 1 5.09 -16.55 1.73
N THR A 2 6.37 -16.61 2.09
CA THR A 2 7.42 -17.30 1.31
C THR A 2 7.96 -18.54 2.02
N ASP A 3 7.62 -18.76 3.29
CA ASP A 3 8.06 -19.90 4.09
C ASP A 3 6.88 -20.74 4.62
N VAL A 4 7.08 -22.07 4.66
CA VAL A 4 6.18 -23.13 5.13
C VAL A 4 5.98 -23.10 6.64
N ALA A 5 7.01 -22.69 7.38
CA ALA A 5 7.08 -22.80 8.83
C ALA A 5 5.85 -22.17 9.53
N ASP A 6 5.20 -21.23 8.85
CA ASP A 6 4.08 -20.44 9.32
C ASP A 6 2.69 -20.99 8.97
N ALA A 7 2.52 -22.06 8.19
CA ALA A 7 1.18 -22.50 7.79
C ALA A 7 0.30 -22.88 9.01
N MET A 8 0.90 -23.60 9.97
CA MET A 8 0.25 -23.96 11.24
C MET A 8 0.07 -22.74 12.17
N ILE A 9 1.03 -21.81 12.17
CA ILE A 9 0.97 -20.60 12.99
C ILE A 9 -0.11 -19.66 12.47
N LEU A 10 -0.13 -19.39 11.15
CA LEU A 10 -1.13 -18.56 10.46
C LEU A 10 -2.53 -19.12 10.65
N LYS A 11 -2.73 -20.44 10.48
CA LYS A 11 -4.01 -21.06 10.78
C LYS A 11 -4.43 -20.77 12.23
N ARG A 12 -3.59 -21.10 13.20
CA ARG A 12 -3.91 -20.92 14.63
C ARG A 12 -4.17 -19.46 14.98
N LEU A 13 -3.34 -18.55 14.48
CA LEU A 13 -3.45 -17.12 14.70
C LEU A 13 -4.77 -16.59 14.16
N PHE A 14 -5.05 -16.78 12.87
CA PHE A 14 -6.25 -16.24 12.25
C PHE A 14 -7.53 -16.88 12.81
N THR A 15 -7.54 -18.19 13.05
CA THR A 15 -8.66 -18.82 13.76
C THR A 15 -8.88 -18.18 15.14
N CYS A 16 -7.82 -17.87 15.88
CA CYS A 16 -7.95 -17.18 17.16
C CYS A 16 -8.50 -15.76 16.98
N LEU A 17 -7.99 -14.98 16.02
CA LEU A 17 -8.49 -13.63 15.74
C LEU A 17 -9.98 -13.65 15.42
N PHE A 18 -10.42 -14.55 14.53
CA PHE A 18 -11.84 -14.67 14.17
C PHE A 18 -12.71 -15.12 15.34
N ASN A 19 -12.26 -16.10 16.12
CA ASN A 19 -12.98 -16.55 17.31
C ASN A 19 -13.12 -15.46 18.39
N ASN A 20 -12.22 -14.48 18.41
CA ASN A 20 -12.30 -13.30 19.30
C ASN A 20 -13.12 -12.15 18.69
N GLY A 21 -13.83 -12.38 17.58
CA GLY A 21 -14.68 -11.37 16.94
C GLY A 21 -13.91 -10.26 16.22
N MET A 22 -12.62 -10.48 15.90
CA MET A 22 -11.83 -9.49 15.19
C MET A 22 -12.20 -9.43 13.71
N ILE A 23 -12.24 -8.21 13.17
CA ILE A 23 -12.41 -7.98 11.73
C ILE A 23 -11.03 -7.96 11.09
N VAL A 24 -10.82 -8.84 10.11
CA VAL A 24 -9.57 -8.92 9.34
C VAL A 24 -9.82 -8.37 7.94
N VAL A 25 -8.97 -7.44 7.51
CA VAL A 25 -8.89 -6.97 6.13
C VAL A 25 -7.49 -7.32 5.62
N ALA A 26 -7.42 -8.04 4.51
CA ALA A 26 -6.17 -8.47 3.92
C ALA A 26 -6.17 -8.23 2.41
N THR A 27 -5.01 -7.89 1.86
CA THR A 27 -4.80 -7.70 0.41
C THR A 27 -3.81 -8.74 -0.10
N SER A 28 -4.05 -9.28 -1.28
CA SER A 28 -3.18 -10.27 -1.92
C SER A 28 -3.12 -10.05 -3.43
N ASN A 29 -1.95 -10.24 -4.02
CA ASN A 29 -1.76 -10.26 -5.48
C ASN A 29 -2.15 -11.60 -6.12
N ARG A 30 -2.67 -12.54 -5.33
CA ARG A 30 -3.13 -13.86 -5.78
C ARG A 30 -4.45 -14.21 -5.09
N PRO A 31 -5.39 -14.89 -5.77
CA PRO A 31 -6.58 -15.40 -5.12
C PRO A 31 -6.21 -16.42 -4.03
N PRO A 32 -7.07 -16.64 -3.02
CA PRO A 32 -6.78 -17.55 -1.90
C PRO A 32 -6.26 -18.93 -2.33
N ASP A 33 -6.82 -19.51 -3.38
CA ASP A 33 -6.39 -20.82 -3.89
C ASP A 33 -4.98 -20.83 -4.46
N ASP A 34 -4.47 -19.69 -4.92
CA ASP A 34 -3.12 -19.56 -5.46
C ASP A 34 -2.10 -19.04 -4.43
N LEU A 35 -2.56 -18.77 -3.20
CA LEU A 35 -1.67 -18.46 -2.09
C LEU A 35 -0.75 -19.65 -1.83
N TYR A 36 0.55 -19.39 -1.82
CA TYR A 36 1.57 -20.41 -1.59
C TYR A 36 1.54 -21.56 -2.62
N LYS A 37 1.09 -21.28 -3.85
CA LYS A 37 1.11 -22.23 -4.97
C LYS A 37 2.55 -22.63 -5.28
N SER A 38 2.79 -23.93 -5.42
CA SER A 38 4.12 -24.52 -5.58
C SER A 38 5.09 -24.32 -4.41
N GLY A 39 4.60 -23.84 -3.26
CA GLY A 39 5.39 -23.80 -2.03
C GLY A 39 5.70 -25.20 -1.51
N LEU A 40 6.83 -25.31 -0.80
CA LEU A 40 7.24 -26.55 -0.14
C LEU A 40 6.10 -27.00 0.82
N GLN A 41 5.83 -28.31 0.97
CA GLN A 41 4.77 -28.81 1.88
C GLN A 41 3.41 -28.08 1.81
N ARG A 42 2.98 -27.61 0.63
CA ARG A 42 1.71 -26.86 0.42
C ARG A 42 0.49 -27.49 1.08
N GLY A 43 0.44 -28.81 1.20
CA GLY A 43 -0.63 -29.52 1.92
C GLY A 43 -0.87 -28.99 3.34
N ASN A 44 0.17 -28.54 4.05
CA ASN A 44 0.07 -27.94 5.38
C ASN A 44 -0.54 -26.54 5.38
N PHE A 45 -0.51 -25.85 4.23
CA PHE A 45 -1.06 -24.50 4.03
C PHE A 45 -2.52 -24.51 3.55
N LEU A 46 -2.97 -25.58 2.89
CA LEU A 46 -4.37 -25.71 2.45
C LEU A 46 -5.40 -25.50 3.58
N PRO A 47 -5.19 -26.00 4.82
CA PRO A 47 -6.10 -25.72 5.93
C PRO A 47 -6.22 -24.23 6.28
N PHE A 48 -5.17 -23.43 6.09
CA PHE A 48 -5.23 -21.98 6.31
C PHE A 48 -6.02 -21.29 5.20
N ILE A 49 -5.88 -21.74 3.95
CA ILE A 49 -6.72 -21.25 2.84
C ILE A 49 -8.19 -21.48 3.15
N GLN A 50 -8.55 -22.64 3.71
CA GLN A 50 -9.94 -22.91 4.11
C GLN A 50 -10.42 -21.92 5.18
N VAL A 51 -9.61 -21.64 6.21
CA VAL A 51 -9.94 -20.64 7.23
C VAL A 51 -10.21 -19.27 6.60
N LEU A 52 -9.41 -18.84 5.62
CA LEU A 52 -9.68 -17.58 4.92
C LEU A 52 -11.00 -17.62 4.14
N LYS A 53 -11.33 -18.73 3.48
CA LYS A 53 -12.58 -18.89 2.73
C LYS A 53 -13.82 -18.94 3.63
N ASP A 54 -13.68 -19.49 4.84
CA ASP A 54 -14.79 -19.63 5.79
C ASP A 54 -15.16 -18.28 6.45
N TYR A 55 -14.16 -17.43 6.70
CA TYR A 55 -14.34 -16.20 7.48
C TYR A 55 -14.26 -14.91 6.67
N CYS A 56 -13.65 -14.91 5.47
CA CYS A 56 -13.48 -13.70 4.67
C CYS A 56 -14.37 -13.71 3.43
N VAL A 57 -14.89 -12.54 3.08
CA VAL A 57 -15.44 -12.26 1.75
C VAL A 57 -14.28 -12.00 0.79
N ILE A 58 -14.28 -12.66 -0.37
CA ILE A 58 -13.21 -12.57 -1.36
C ILE A 58 -13.64 -11.63 -2.48
N ASP A 59 -13.04 -10.44 -2.52
CA ASP A 59 -13.26 -9.46 -3.58
C ASP A 59 -12.04 -9.35 -4.50
N THR A 60 -12.26 -9.49 -5.81
CA THR A 60 -11.21 -9.39 -6.82
C THR A 60 -11.16 -7.97 -7.38
N LEU A 61 -10.01 -7.30 -7.20
CA LEU A 61 -9.74 -5.98 -7.77
C LEU A 61 -9.01 -6.14 -9.11
N ASP A 62 -9.76 -6.41 -10.18
CA ASP A 62 -9.23 -6.43 -11.55
C ASP A 62 -9.85 -5.31 -12.38
N SER A 63 -9.23 -4.13 -12.34
CA SER A 63 -9.64 -3.00 -13.18
C SER A 63 -9.03 -3.03 -14.58
N GLY A 64 -8.15 -4.00 -14.91
CA GLY A 64 -7.30 -3.98 -16.10
C GLY A 64 -6.31 -2.80 -16.20
N ILE A 65 -6.45 -1.80 -15.32
CA ILE A 65 -5.62 -0.61 -15.24
C ILE A 65 -4.53 -0.83 -14.21
N ASP A 66 -3.27 -0.81 -14.67
CA ASP A 66 -2.13 -0.64 -13.77
C ASP A 66 -1.98 0.85 -13.43
N TYR A 67 -2.46 1.24 -12.26
CA TYR A 67 -2.39 2.63 -11.80
C TYR A 67 -0.95 3.16 -11.65
N ARG A 68 0.05 2.28 -11.59
CA ARG A 68 1.47 2.68 -11.59
C ARG A 68 1.89 3.30 -12.92
N LEU A 69 1.22 2.91 -14.02
CA LEU A 69 1.53 3.36 -15.38
C LEU A 69 0.73 4.61 -15.79
N ARG A 70 -0.26 5.04 -15.00
CA ARG A 70 -1.17 6.12 -15.37
C ARG A 70 -0.53 7.52 -15.34
N THR A 71 0.58 7.69 -14.61
CA THR A 71 1.06 9.03 -14.21
C THR A 71 2.40 9.46 -14.81
N GLY A 72 3.00 8.71 -15.75
CA GLY A 72 4.28 9.14 -16.31
C GLY A 72 4.71 8.42 -17.59
N SER A 73 5.29 9.21 -18.52
CA SER A 73 6.01 8.70 -19.67
C SER A 73 7.14 7.76 -19.22
N GLU A 74 7.51 6.78 -20.04
CA GLU A 74 8.50 5.74 -19.72
C GLU A 74 9.88 6.26 -19.25
N LYS A 75 10.15 7.56 -19.42
CA LYS A 75 11.45 8.20 -19.14
C LYS A 75 11.64 8.70 -17.71
N GLU A 76 10.60 8.75 -16.88
CA GLU A 76 10.67 9.37 -15.52
C GLU A 76 10.34 8.38 -14.39
N LYS A 77 10.68 7.11 -14.57
CA LYS A 77 10.47 6.06 -13.57
C LYS A 77 11.61 6.01 -12.56
N THR A 78 11.83 7.08 -11.80
CA THR A 78 12.79 7.06 -10.69
C THR A 78 12.11 6.45 -9.46
N TYR A 79 12.16 5.12 -9.34
CA TYR A 79 11.62 4.41 -8.17
C TYR A 79 12.60 4.38 -6.98
N PHE A 80 13.87 4.70 -7.22
CA PHE A 80 14.94 4.68 -6.23
C PHE A 80 15.89 5.84 -6.51
N ILE A 81 16.13 6.69 -5.50
CA ILE A 81 17.19 7.70 -5.55
C ILE A 81 18.32 7.21 -4.65
N LYS A 82 19.56 7.20 -5.16
CA LYS A 82 20.73 6.84 -4.35
C LYS A 82 20.98 7.95 -3.32
N GLU A 83 21.31 7.54 -2.10
CA GLU A 83 21.19 8.28 -0.82
C GLU A 83 21.78 9.70 -0.73
N HIS A 84 22.55 10.18 -1.71
CA HIS A 84 23.20 11.49 -1.65
C HIS A 84 22.50 12.62 -2.42
N ASP A 85 21.44 12.34 -3.20
CA ASP A 85 20.75 13.34 -4.04
C ASP A 85 19.21 13.21 -3.98
N ALA A 86 18.69 12.59 -2.91
CA ALA A 86 17.26 12.28 -2.78
C ALA A 86 16.39 13.55 -2.74
N ASP A 87 16.75 14.51 -1.89
CA ASP A 87 15.98 15.74 -1.71
C ASP A 87 15.99 16.58 -3.00
N ASP A 88 17.15 16.75 -3.63
CA ASP A 88 17.31 17.49 -4.89
C ASP A 88 16.53 16.85 -6.04
N ALA A 89 16.50 15.52 -6.12
CA ALA A 89 15.71 14.81 -7.13
C ALA A 89 14.21 14.93 -6.87
N VAL A 90 13.76 14.82 -5.61
CA VAL A 90 12.36 15.01 -5.23
C VAL A 90 11.92 16.45 -5.45
N ASP A 91 12.75 17.44 -5.12
CA ASP A 91 12.48 18.87 -5.36
C ASP A 91 12.30 19.18 -6.84
N LYS A 92 13.06 18.53 -7.74
CA LYS A 92 12.87 18.64 -9.19
C LYS A 92 11.51 18.10 -9.63
N VAL A 93 11.12 16.92 -9.13
CA VAL A 93 9.81 16.31 -9.41
C VAL A 93 8.69 17.20 -8.87
N PHE A 94 8.82 17.69 -7.63
CA PHE A 94 7.83 18.58 -7.02
C PHE A 94 7.65 19.86 -7.82
N LYS A 95 8.74 20.53 -8.24
CA LYS A 95 8.69 21.73 -9.10
C LYS A 95 7.99 21.45 -10.43
N TYR A 96 8.32 20.33 -11.08
CA TYR A 96 7.67 19.92 -12.33
C TYR A 96 6.17 19.72 -12.14
N LEU A 97 5.76 18.95 -11.13
CA LEU A 97 4.34 18.71 -10.85
C LEU A 97 3.60 19.99 -10.46
N CYS A 98 4.22 20.88 -9.68
CA CYS A 98 3.64 22.19 -9.35
C CYS A 98 3.42 23.06 -10.59
N SER A 99 4.30 22.96 -11.60
CA SER A 99 4.15 23.72 -12.85
C SER A 99 2.94 23.31 -13.69
N MET A 100 2.35 22.14 -13.41
CA MET A 100 1.13 21.65 -14.04
C MET A 100 -0.15 22.06 -13.31
N GLU A 101 -0.04 22.74 -12.17
CA GLU A 101 -1.19 23.17 -11.35
C GLU A 101 -1.39 24.69 -11.45
N ASN A 102 -2.64 25.15 -11.43
CA ASN A 102 -2.99 26.58 -11.38
C ASN A 102 -3.05 27.07 -9.93
N ASP A 103 -1.96 26.92 -9.19
CA ASP A 103 -1.89 27.28 -7.78
C ASP A 103 -0.46 27.64 -7.36
N ILE A 104 -0.29 28.10 -6.12
CA ILE A 104 1.02 28.45 -5.54
C ILE A 104 1.41 27.48 -4.42
N VAL A 105 2.72 27.35 -4.22
CA VAL A 105 3.29 26.61 -3.10
C VAL A 105 2.97 27.33 -1.79
N ARG A 106 2.22 26.66 -0.90
CA ARG A 106 1.89 27.17 0.44
C ARG A 106 1.60 26.03 1.42
N PRO A 107 1.64 26.29 2.74
CA PRO A 107 1.10 25.36 3.72
C PRO A 107 -0.41 25.19 3.53
N ARG A 108 -0.92 23.96 3.69
CA ARG A 108 -2.36 23.66 3.73
C ARG A 108 -2.68 22.68 4.83
N THR A 109 -3.89 22.82 5.37
CA THR A 109 -4.49 21.83 6.27
C THR A 109 -5.61 21.13 5.53
N LEU A 110 -5.50 19.82 5.38
CA LEU A 110 -6.52 18.95 4.81
C LEU A 110 -7.31 18.30 5.93
N THR A 111 -8.64 18.37 5.85
CA THR A 111 -9.52 17.66 6.78
C THR A 111 -9.89 16.30 6.20
N ILE A 112 -9.34 15.23 6.75
CA ILE A 112 -9.51 13.85 6.27
C ILE A 112 -10.19 13.04 7.37
N LYS A 113 -11.42 12.57 7.12
CA LYS A 113 -12.22 11.78 8.08
C LYS A 113 -12.27 12.41 9.49
N GLY A 114 -12.42 13.73 9.57
CA GLY A 114 -12.49 14.48 10.83
C GLY A 114 -11.13 14.83 11.47
N ARG A 115 -10.01 14.44 10.88
CA ARG A 115 -8.66 14.82 11.34
C ARG A 115 -8.08 15.94 10.48
N ASN A 116 -7.41 16.90 11.11
CA ASN A 116 -6.72 17.99 10.44
C ASN A 116 -5.24 17.64 10.23
N VAL A 117 -4.85 17.44 8.98
CA VAL A 117 -3.47 17.12 8.59
C VAL A 117 -2.87 18.33 7.89
N LYS A 118 -1.83 18.93 8.49
CA LYS A 118 -1.14 20.13 8.00
C LYS A 118 0.15 19.72 7.30
N PHE A 119 0.31 20.17 6.06
CA PHE A 119 1.51 20.01 5.25
C PHE A 119 2.14 21.37 4.99
N GLN A 120 3.47 21.46 5.08
CA GLN A 120 4.17 22.73 4.85
C GLN A 120 4.29 23.10 3.36
N LYS A 121 4.47 22.12 2.46
CA LYS A 121 4.67 22.35 1.02
C LYS A 121 3.55 21.71 0.20
N THR A 122 2.60 22.51 -0.27
CA THR A 122 1.51 22.05 -1.16
C THR A 122 1.29 22.99 -2.32
N CYS A 123 0.93 22.48 -3.49
CA CYS A 123 0.53 23.26 -4.66
C CYS A 123 -0.60 22.52 -5.41
N GLY A 124 -1.79 23.10 -5.46
CA GLY A 124 -2.94 22.46 -6.10
C GLY A 124 -3.21 21.06 -5.54
N ARG A 125 -3.06 20.04 -6.38
CA ARG A 125 -3.19 18.61 -6.05
C ARG A 125 -1.87 17.90 -5.70
N VAL A 126 -0.79 18.63 -5.54
CA VAL A 126 0.57 18.11 -5.27
C VAL A 126 0.97 18.46 -3.82
N VAL A 127 1.59 17.50 -3.14
CA VAL A 127 2.14 17.66 -1.79
C VAL A 127 3.57 17.11 -1.76
N ASP A 128 4.48 17.86 -1.14
CA ASP A 128 5.79 17.41 -0.68
C ASP A 128 5.74 17.38 0.85
N SER A 129 6.10 16.25 1.43
CA SER A 129 5.86 15.95 2.84
C SER A 129 6.91 15.00 3.37
N THR A 130 7.31 15.21 4.63
CA THR A 130 8.07 14.19 5.36
C THR A 130 7.16 13.03 5.78
N PHE A 131 7.77 11.93 6.22
CA PHE A 131 7.02 10.80 6.77
C PHE A 131 6.29 11.16 8.06
N GLU A 132 6.91 11.97 8.92
CA GLU A 132 6.33 12.45 10.18
C GLU A 132 5.11 13.34 9.93
N GLU A 133 5.15 14.22 8.92
CA GLU A 133 3.99 15.01 8.52
C GLU A 133 2.79 14.15 8.10
N LEU A 134 3.04 12.98 7.49
CA LEU A 134 2.02 12.04 7.04
C LEU A 134 1.51 11.12 8.15
N CYS A 135 2.40 10.61 9.00
CA CYS A 135 2.14 9.44 9.83
C CYS A 135 2.15 9.71 11.34
N ASP A 136 2.80 10.76 11.82
CA ASP A 136 2.99 11.02 13.26
C ASP A 136 1.83 11.81 13.89
N ARG A 137 0.57 11.46 13.53
CA ARG A 137 -0.65 12.22 13.89
C ARG A 137 -1.92 11.41 14.12
#